data_AF-A0A2L0II62-F1
#
_entry.id   AF-A0A2L0II62-F1
#
_cell.length_a   1.000
_cell.length_b   1.000
_cell.length_c   1.000
_cell.angle_alpha   90.00
_cell.angle_beta   90.00
_cell.angle_gamma   90.00
#
_symmetry.space_group_name_H-M   'P 1'
#
loop_
_entity.id
_entity.type
_entity.pdbx_description
1 polymer ?
#
loop_
_entity_poly.entity_id
_entity_poly.type
_entity_poly.pdbx_seq_one_letter_code
_entity_poly.pdbx_strand_id
1 'polypeptide(L)'
;MSAGVFFIGLQHKKPYYLEVQVLRSEEGGDVPISPKRGMWVRLSDNNGRTTDIAASIDISLLKCRFDKEGSYYIDATLLEDERPIHSNRAYFRVSKAT
;
A
#
# COMPACT_ATOMS: atom_id res chain seq x y z
N MET A 1 -9.53 2.50 -9.16
CA MET A 1 -9.72 1.62 -7.99
C MET A 1 -9.12 2.32 -6.79
N SER A 2 -9.78 2.30 -5.63
CA SER A 2 -9.26 2.83 -4.37
C SER A 2 -9.13 1.72 -3.34
N ALA A 3 -8.09 1.77 -2.52
CA ALA A 3 -7.90 0.87 -1.39
C ALA A 3 -7.34 1.64 -0.20
N GLY A 4 -7.93 1.42 0.98
CA GLY A 4 -7.42 1.95 2.23
C GLY A 4 -6.44 0.96 2.86
N VAL A 5 -5.27 1.45 3.28
CA VAL A 5 -4.31 0.70 4.09
C VAL A 5 -4.05 1.43 5.40
N PHE A 6 -3.83 0.66 6.47
CA PHE A 6 -3.64 1.20 7.82
C PHE A 6 -2.24 0.91 8.32
N PHE A 7 -1.63 1.93 8.92
CA PHE A 7 -0.29 1.88 9.51
C PHE A 7 -0.34 2.47 10.93
N ILE A 8 0.46 1.93 11.84
CA ILE A 8 0.58 2.36 13.25
C ILE A 8 2.04 2.59 13.63
N GLY A 9 2.30 3.16 14.82
CA GLY A 9 3.66 3.34 15.32
C GLY A 9 4.45 4.46 14.64
N LEU A 10 3.77 5.37 13.93
CA LEU A 10 4.41 6.42 13.14
C LEU A 10 4.74 7.64 14.01
N GLN A 11 5.69 8.47 13.57
CA GLN A 11 6.17 9.62 14.33
C GLN A 11 5.83 10.95 13.65
N HIS A 12 5.52 11.96 14.47
CA HIS A 12 5.18 13.30 13.97
C HIS A 12 6.35 13.90 13.19
N LYS A 13 6.07 14.41 11.98
CA LYS A 13 7.04 15.03 11.06
C LYS A 13 8.21 14.14 10.62
N LYS A 14 8.22 12.86 10.98
CA LYS A 14 9.21 11.91 10.46
C LYS A 14 8.83 11.51 9.04
N PRO A 15 9.76 11.60 8.07
CA PRO A 15 9.53 11.13 6.71
C PRO A 15 9.62 9.61 6.67
N TYR A 16 8.73 9.02 5.87
CA TYR A 16 8.75 7.60 5.53
C TYR A 16 8.56 7.44 4.03
N TYR A 17 9.09 6.37 3.45
CA TYR A 17 8.83 6.05 2.05
C TYR A 17 7.74 4.99 1.97
N LEU A 18 6.59 5.34 1.39
CA LEU A 18 5.51 4.40 1.12
C LEU A 18 5.73 3.79 -0.25
N GLU A 19 6.04 2.50 -0.31
CA GLU A 19 6.13 1.70 -1.52
C GLU A 19 4.82 0.91 -1.72
N VAL A 20 4.37 0.81 -2.97
CA VAL A 20 3.14 0.13 -3.38
C VAL A 20 3.40 -0.72 -4.61
N GLN A 21 2.86 -1.94 -4.62
CA GLN A 21 2.86 -2.83 -5.78
C GLN A 21 1.56 -3.62 -5.86
N VAL A 22 1.06 -3.85 -7.07
CA VAL A 22 -0.07 -4.74 -7.33
C VAL A 22 0.45 -6.12 -7.74
N LEU A 23 -0.08 -7.15 -7.09
CA LEU A 23 0.23 -8.56 -7.33
C LEU A 23 -1.04 -9.34 -7.64
N ARG A 24 -0.91 -10.37 -8.47
CA ARG A 24 -1.91 -11.41 -8.68
C ARG A 24 -1.54 -12.62 -7.83
N SER A 25 -2.49 -13.17 -7.09
CA SER A 25 -2.26 -14.38 -6.29
C SER A 25 -2.56 -15.62 -7.13
N GLU A 26 -1.59 -16.54 -7.22
CA GLU A 26 -1.69 -17.80 -7.96
C GLU A 26 -1.21 -18.96 -7.08
N GLU A 27 -1.59 -20.20 -7.41
CA GLU A 27 -1.20 -21.40 -6.65
C GLU A 27 0.33 -21.61 -6.58
N GLY A 28 1.08 -21.07 -7.56
CA GLY A 28 2.54 -21.12 -7.61
C GLY A 28 3.26 -19.94 -6.94
N GLY A 29 2.52 -19.01 -6.33
CA GLY A 29 3.03 -17.80 -5.71
C GLY A 29 2.48 -16.52 -6.33
N ASP A 30 2.80 -15.40 -5.68
CA ASP A 30 2.28 -14.11 -6.09
C ASP A 30 3.10 -13.52 -7.25
N VAL A 31 2.40 -13.10 -8.31
CA VAL A 31 2.99 -12.56 -9.53
C VAL A 31 2.82 -11.04 -9.55
N PRO A 32 3.91 -10.25 -9.58
CA PRO A 32 3.80 -8.81 -9.76
C PRO A 32 3.22 -8.45 -11.13
N ILE A 33 2.15 -7.67 -11.15
CA ILE A 33 1.53 -7.18 -12.41
C ILE A 33 1.79 -5.68 -12.65
N SER A 34 2.55 -5.06 -11.75
CA SER A 34 2.93 -3.65 -11.82
C SER A 34 4.34 -3.44 -11.26
N PRO A 35 5.06 -2.40 -11.72
CA PRO A 35 6.30 -2.00 -11.07
C PRO A 35 6.00 -1.47 -9.66
N LYS A 36 6.96 -1.65 -8.74
CA LYS A 36 6.95 -0.94 -7.46
C LYS A 36 6.96 0.56 -7.70
N ARG A 37 6.08 1.27 -7.02
CA ARG A 37 6.00 2.75 -7.04
C ARG A 37 5.99 3.23 -5.60
N GLY A 38 6.52 4.42 -5.34
CA GLY A 38 6.45 4.96 -4.00
C GLY A 38 6.47 6.47 -3.94
N MET A 39 6.20 6.97 -2.73
CA MET A 39 6.19 8.38 -2.41
C MET A 39 6.65 8.61 -0.98
N TRP A 40 7.29 9.76 -0.76
CA TRP A 40 7.58 10.21 0.59
C TRP A 40 6.31 10.70 1.27
N VAL A 41 6.01 10.13 2.43
CA VAL A 41 4.91 10.53 3.30
C VAL A 41 5.47 11.10 4.58
N ARG A 42 4.87 12.18 5.07
CA ARG A 42 5.21 12.80 6.35
C ARG A 42 3.94 13.14 7.07
N LEU A 43 3.76 12.53 8.24
CA LEU A 43 2.55 12.70 9.03
C LEU A 43 2.66 13.96 9.89
N SER A 44 1.55 14.67 10.01
CA SER A 44 1.41 15.78 10.93
C SER A 44 0.26 15.48 11.87
N ASP A 45 0.57 15.17 13.12
CA ASP A 45 -0.40 15.23 14.20
C ASP A 45 -0.41 16.64 14.83
N ASN A 46 -1.58 17.26 14.90
CA ASN A 46 -1.77 18.57 15.51
C ASN A 46 -2.22 18.47 16.99
N ASN A 47 -2.44 17.27 17.50
CA ASN A 47 -2.93 17.02 18.87
C ASN A 47 -1.79 16.83 19.89
N GLY A 48 -0.55 17.16 19.53
CA GLY A 48 0.60 17.11 20.41
C GLY A 48 1.16 15.71 20.68
N ARG A 49 0.69 14.65 20.00
CA ARG A 49 1.32 13.32 20.10
C ARG A 49 2.45 13.23 19.09
N THR A 50 3.67 13.13 19.59
CA THR A 50 4.88 13.06 18.75
C THR A 50 5.18 11.63 18.30
N THR A 51 4.57 10.63 18.94
CA THR A 51 4.85 9.20 18.77
C THR A 51 3.55 8.40 18.67
N ASP A 52 3.64 7.21 18.10
CA ASP A 52 2.55 6.23 17.99
C ASP A 52 1.30 6.75 17.25
N ILE A 53 1.56 7.43 16.12
CA ILE A 53 0.53 7.91 15.22
C ILE A 53 0.02 6.74 14.37
N ALA A 54 -1.30 6.60 14.32
CA ALA A 54 -1.99 5.75 13.37
C ALA A 54 -2.43 6.57 12.15
N ALA A 55 -2.25 6.01 10.95
CA ALA A 55 -2.63 6.64 9.69
C ALA A 55 -3.37 5.64 8.81
N SER A 56 -4.51 6.08 8.27
CA SER A 56 -5.15 5.45 7.13
C SER A 56 -4.72 6.17 5.87
N ILE A 57 -4.26 5.43 4.87
CA ILE A 57 -3.82 5.97 3.59
C ILE A 57 -4.71 5.38 2.50
N ASP A 58 -5.46 6.24 1.82
CA ASP A 58 -6.23 5.89 0.64
C ASP A 58 -5.33 5.93 -0.60
N ILE A 59 -5.14 4.77 -1.21
CA ILE A 59 -4.35 4.60 -2.42
C ILE A 59 -5.31 4.52 -3.61
N SER A 60 -5.20 5.49 -4.51
CA SER A 60 -5.91 5.48 -5.79
C SER A 60 -5.01 4.98 -6.91
N LEU A 61 -5.35 3.83 -7.49
CA LEU A 61 -4.66 3.29 -8.65
C LEU A 61 -5.41 3.67 -9.93
N LEU A 62 -4.70 4.38 -10.80
CA LEU A 62 -5.20 4.90 -12.08
C LEU A 62 -4.68 4.06 -13.24
N LYS A 63 -5.52 3.90 -14.27
CA LYS A 63 -5.15 3.23 -15.54
C LYS A 63 -4.61 1.80 -15.36
N CYS A 64 -5.08 1.07 -14.35
CA CYS A 64 -4.75 -0.35 -14.18
C CYS A 64 -5.33 -1.18 -15.31
N ARG A 65 -4.52 -2.08 -15.88
CA ARG A 65 -4.96 -3.07 -16.85
C ARG A 65 -4.83 -4.45 -16.22
N PHE A 66 -5.94 -5.18 -16.18
CA PHE A 66 -5.99 -6.56 -15.70
C PHE A 66 -6.34 -7.45 -16.90
N ASP A 67 -5.45 -8.38 -17.23
CA ASP A 67 -5.55 -9.25 -18.39
C ASP A 67 -6.21 -10.60 -18.08
N LYS A 68 -6.27 -10.97 -16.79
CA LYS A 68 -6.87 -12.22 -16.32
C LYS A 68 -7.85 -11.97 -15.18
N GLU A 69 -8.89 -12.79 -15.10
CA GLU A 69 -9.70 -12.90 -13.89
C GLU A 69 -8.88 -13.52 -12.76
N GLY A 70 -9.21 -13.20 -11.51
CA GLY A 70 -8.55 -13.80 -10.36
C GLY A 70 -8.56 -12.92 -9.12
N SER A 71 -7.84 -13.41 -8.10
CA SER A 71 -7.59 -12.68 -6.86
C SER A 71 -6.30 -11.88 -6.98
N TYR A 72 -6.37 -10.62 -6.58
CA TYR A 72 -5.27 -9.68 -6.60
C TYR A 72 -5.15 -9.01 -5.25
N TYR A 73 -4.02 -8.35 -5.01
CA TYR A 73 -3.89 -7.46 -3.88
C TYR A 73 -2.91 -6.33 -4.18
N ILE A 74 -3.09 -5.24 -3.44
CA ILE A 74 -2.17 -4.12 -3.37
C ILE A 74 -1.31 -4.35 -2.13
N ASP A 75 -0.03 -4.58 -2.32
CA ASP A 75 0.96 -4.59 -1.25
C ASP A 75 1.44 -3.16 -1.02
N ALA A 76 1.30 -2.65 0.20
CA ALA A 76 1.77 -1.34 0.61
C ALA A 76 2.75 -1.50 1.77
N THR A 77 4.00 -1.12 1.55
CA THR A 77 5.09 -1.25 2.51
C THR A 77 5.62 0.13 2.86
N LEU A 78 5.79 0.38 4.15
CA LEU A 78 6.33 1.61 4.70
C LEU A 78 7.79 1.36 5.07
N LEU A 79 8.69 2.19 4.55
CA LEU A 79 10.13 2.06 4.72
C LEU A 79 10.69 3.23 5.53
N GLU A 80 11.65 2.91 6.40
CA GLU A 80 12.52 3.83 7.13
C GLU A 80 13.96 3.45 6.81
N ASP A 81 14.76 4.39 6.30
CA ASP A 81 16.15 4.14 5.89
C ASP A 81 16.30 2.89 5.00
N GLU A 82 15.41 2.78 4.00
CA GLU A 82 15.32 1.64 3.06
C GLU A 82 14.91 0.30 3.70
N ARG A 83 14.62 0.27 5.00
CA ARG A 83 14.17 -0.93 5.71
C ARG A 83 12.65 -0.95 5.84
N PRO A 84 11.98 -2.06 5.50
CA PRO A 84 10.55 -2.20 5.70
C PRO A 84 10.26 -2.23 7.21
N ILE A 85 9.45 -1.30 7.69
CA ILE A 85 9.02 -1.22 9.09
C ILE A 85 7.56 -1.66 9.28
N HIS A 86 6.76 -1.61 8.21
CA HIS A 86 5.38 -2.07 8.21
C HIS A 86 4.95 -2.45 6.81
N SER A 87 4.13 -3.47 6.66
CA SER A 87 3.46 -3.79 5.39
C SER A 87 1.98 -4.06 5.62
N ASN A 88 1.17 -3.81 4.61
CA ASN A 88 -0.26 -4.08 4.63
C ASN A 88 -0.73 -4.47 3.22
N ARG A 89 -1.81 -5.24 3.14
CA ARG A 89 -2.35 -5.76 1.88
C ARG A 89 -3.84 -5.48 1.77
N ALA A 90 -4.24 -4.93 0.64
CA ALA A 90 -5.65 -4.77 0.28
C ALA A 90 -6.01 -5.71 -0.86
N TYR A 91 -6.80 -6.75 -0.57
CA TYR A 91 -7.22 -7.76 -1.54
C TYR A 91 -8.45 -7.32 -2.34
N PHE A 92 -8.50 -7.71 -3.60
CA PHE A 92 -9.64 -7.50 -4.49
C PHE A 92 -9.73 -8.61 -5.53
N ARG A 93 -10.93 -8.78 -6.11
CA ARG A 93 -11.17 -9.76 -7.17
C ARG A 93 -11.42 -9.05 -8.49
N VAL A 94 -10.82 -9.55 -9.56
CA VAL A 94 -11.10 -9.12 -10.93
C VAL A 94 -11.92 -10.22 -11.61
N SER A 95 -13.04 -9.84 -12.19
CA SER A 95 -13.87 -10.67 -13.06
C SER A 95 -14.10 -9.95 -14.39
N LYS A 96 -14.50 -10.69 -15.42
CA LYS A 96 -14.99 -10.11 -16.68
C LYS A 96 -16.14 -9.16 -16.40
N ALA A 97 -16.16 -8.05 -17.12
CA ALA A 97 -17.33 -7.21 -17.18
C ALA A 97 -18.43 -7.97 -17.93
N THR A 98 -19.48 -8.34 -17.22
CA THR A 98 -20.78 -8.75 -17.80
C THR A 98 -21.50 -7.57 -18.41
#